data_AF-A0A2S4L5Z5-F1
#
_entry.id   AF-A0A2S4L5Z5-F1
#
_cell.length_a   1.000
_cell.length_b   1.000
_cell.length_c   1.000
_cell.angle_alpha   90.00
_cell.angle_beta   90.00
_cell.angle_gamma   90.00
#
_symmetry.space_group_name_H-M   'P 1'
#
loop_
_entity.id
_entity.type
_entity.pdbx_description
1 polymer ?
#
loop_
_entity_poly.entity_id
_entity_poly.type
_entity_poly.pdbx_seq_one_letter_code
_entity_poly.pdbx_strand_id
1 'polypeptide(L)'
;MGAPPSVPPMSPNPPSLGAGPSASTTLLSTQHERLILELLPFKDSAKFQEWLNSGWVRGSWLEFYGDFLNKARNAAEPDKTRTAQASKDAINSRSQKFLVYHPDKTNWSAEDHHVRFIVTVIQDNMLKSLWSESEWKKKGIDIAKAVFEVLCFLKSSYYVVELHPPSYSQ
;
A
#
# COMPACT_ATOMS: atom_id res chain seq x y z
N MET A 1 45.38 -58.43 -10.74
CA MET A 1 44.61 -57.18 -10.95
C MET A 1 43.14 -57.55 -11.02
N GLY A 2 42.28 -56.85 -10.26
CA GLY A 2 40.82 -57.03 -10.32
C GLY A 2 40.12 -56.72 -9.00
N ALA A 3 40.12 -55.45 -8.59
CA ALA A 3 39.24 -54.98 -7.51
C ALA A 3 37.90 -54.53 -8.11
N PRO A 4 36.75 -54.86 -7.49
CA PRO A 4 35.44 -54.39 -7.96
C PRO A 4 35.25 -52.89 -7.68
N PRO A 5 34.52 -52.14 -8.52
CA PRO A 5 34.27 -50.72 -8.30
C PRO A 5 33.23 -50.49 -7.20
N SER A 6 33.57 -49.56 -6.30
CA SER A 6 32.75 -49.10 -5.18
C SER A 6 31.50 -48.33 -5.63
N VAL A 7 30.37 -48.64 -5.01
CA VAL A 7 29.10 -47.91 -5.13
C VAL A 7 29.25 -46.50 -4.53
N PRO A 8 28.76 -45.42 -5.15
CA PRO A 8 28.80 -44.09 -4.55
C PRO A 8 27.77 -43.97 -3.41
N PRO A 9 28.11 -43.35 -2.27
CA PRO A 9 27.14 -43.06 -1.22
C PRO A 9 26.20 -41.91 -1.65
N MET A 10 24.89 -42.20 -1.66
CA MET A 10 23.85 -41.17 -1.63
C MET A 10 23.98 -40.36 -0.34
N SER A 11 24.10 -39.05 -0.48
CA SER A 11 23.97 -38.08 0.61
C SER A 11 23.07 -36.93 0.19
N PRO A 12 22.39 -36.31 1.15
CA PRO A 12 20.96 -36.05 1.09
C PRO A 12 20.64 -34.74 0.36
N ASN A 13 19.50 -34.73 -0.31
CA ASN A 13 18.83 -33.49 -0.73
C ASN A 13 18.81 -32.51 0.46
N PRO A 14 19.29 -31.27 0.30
CA PRO A 14 18.99 -30.24 1.29
C PRO A 14 17.46 -30.08 1.34
N PRO A 15 16.87 -29.85 2.53
CA PRO A 15 15.45 -29.58 2.62
C PRO A 15 15.16 -28.39 1.72
N SER A 16 14.23 -28.59 0.79
CA SER A 16 13.61 -27.52 0.04
C SER A 16 13.10 -26.51 1.07
N LEU A 17 13.85 -25.43 1.23
CA LEU A 17 13.38 -24.23 1.90
C LEU A 17 12.23 -23.75 1.02
N GLY A 18 11.03 -24.23 1.32
CA GLY A 18 9.81 -23.54 0.98
C GLY A 18 9.94 -22.16 1.60
N ALA A 19 10.48 -21.22 0.82
CA ALA A 19 10.41 -19.82 1.10
C ALA A 19 8.93 -19.44 0.95
N GLY A 20 8.15 -19.73 2.00
CA GLY A 20 6.98 -18.93 2.29
C GLY A 20 7.42 -17.49 2.52
N PRO A 21 6.47 -16.53 2.51
CA PRO A 21 6.79 -15.12 2.76
C PRO A 21 7.69 -15.03 3.98
N SER A 22 8.89 -14.46 3.80
CA SER A 22 9.89 -14.37 4.85
C SER A 22 9.23 -13.84 6.11
N ALA A 23 9.26 -14.59 7.21
CA ALA A 23 8.49 -14.27 8.43
C ALA A 23 8.69 -12.80 8.86
N SER A 24 9.87 -12.24 8.58
CA SER A 24 10.23 -10.84 8.78
C SER A 24 9.34 -9.84 8.04
N THR A 25 8.97 -10.09 6.77
CA THR A 25 8.14 -9.15 5.99
C THR A 25 6.67 -9.19 6.41
N THR A 26 6.16 -10.37 6.75
CA THR A 26 4.81 -10.54 7.32
C THR A 26 4.71 -9.83 8.67
N LEU A 27 5.71 -9.99 9.55
CA LEU A 27 5.76 -9.31 10.85
C LEU A 27 5.85 -7.79 10.72
N LEU A 28 6.63 -7.27 9.76
CA LEU A 28 6.71 -5.84 9.48
C LEU A 28 5.36 -5.28 8.99
N SER A 29 4.63 -6.03 8.16
CA SER A 29 3.29 -5.64 7.72
C SER A 29 2.30 -5.60 8.88
N THR A 30 2.31 -6.59 9.78
CA THR A 30 1.44 -6.59 10.98
C THR A 30 1.78 -5.45 11.95
N GLN A 31 3.06 -5.11 12.12
CA GLN A 31 3.46 -3.96 12.93
C GLN A 31 3.03 -2.64 12.30
N HIS A 32 3.17 -2.49 10.98
CA HIS A 32 2.73 -1.30 10.25
C HIS A 32 1.21 -1.14 10.31
N GLU A 33 0.46 -2.24 10.18
CA GLU A 33 -1.00 -2.24 10.37
C GLU A 33 -1.39 -1.74 11.76
N ARG A 34 -0.75 -2.25 12.83
CA ARG A 34 -1.01 -1.79 14.20
C ARG A 34 -0.78 -0.29 14.36
N LEU A 35 0.32 0.24 13.80
CA LEU A 35 0.60 1.67 13.85
C LEU A 35 -0.44 2.49 13.07
N ILE A 36 -0.90 2.00 11.93
CA ILE A 36 -1.93 2.68 11.13
C ILE A 36 -3.29 2.68 11.86
N LEU A 37 -3.63 1.60 12.55
CA LEU A 37 -4.84 1.53 13.39
C LEU A 37 -4.84 2.60 14.48
N GLU A 38 -3.67 3.02 14.99
CA GLU A 38 -3.58 4.13 15.96
C GLU A 38 -3.82 5.51 15.32
N LEU A 39 -3.63 5.63 14.00
CA LEU A 39 -3.79 6.89 13.25
C LEU A 39 -5.20 7.10 12.69
N LEU A 40 -5.97 6.01 12.56
CA LEU A 40 -7.30 6.00 11.95
C LEU A 40 -8.38 5.73 13.01
N PRO A 41 -9.65 6.07 12.76
CA PRO A 41 -10.74 5.81 13.71
C PRO A 41 -11.14 4.32 13.81
N PHE A 42 -10.24 3.40 13.46
CA PHE A 42 -10.46 1.96 13.53
C PHE A 42 -9.93 1.41 14.85
N LYS A 43 -10.76 0.66 15.58
CA LYS A 43 -10.36 -0.03 16.82
C LYS A 43 -10.10 -1.52 16.61
N ASP A 44 -10.32 -2.00 15.40
CA ASP A 44 -10.35 -3.41 15.05
C ASP A 44 -9.72 -3.62 13.66
N SER A 45 -8.83 -4.62 13.56
CA SER A 45 -8.11 -4.94 12.34
C SER A 45 -9.06 -5.44 11.24
N ALA A 46 -10.08 -6.23 11.57
CA ALA A 46 -11.01 -6.75 10.56
C ALA A 46 -11.78 -5.60 9.87
N LYS A 47 -12.22 -4.59 10.63
CA LYS A 47 -12.84 -3.38 10.06
C LYS A 47 -11.89 -2.56 9.19
N PHE A 48 -10.62 -2.48 9.57
CA PHE A 48 -9.62 -1.81 8.75
C PHE A 48 -9.38 -2.57 7.44
N GLN A 49 -9.26 -3.89 7.48
CA GLN A 49 -9.13 -4.72 6.27
C GLN A 49 -10.38 -4.62 5.38
N GLU A 50 -11.57 -4.63 5.96
CA GLU A 50 -12.83 -4.41 5.22
C GLU A 50 -12.81 -3.04 4.52
N TRP A 51 -12.38 -2.00 5.23
CA TRP A 51 -12.23 -0.65 4.67
C TRP A 51 -11.19 -0.58 3.54
N LEU A 52 -10.01 -1.22 3.70
CA LEU A 52 -9.00 -1.29 2.64
C LEU A 52 -9.50 -1.99 1.38
N ASN A 53 -10.34 -3.01 1.54
CA ASN A 53 -10.91 -3.77 0.43
C ASN A 53 -12.20 -3.14 -0.15
N SER A 54 -12.71 -2.09 0.49
CA SER A 54 -13.88 -1.36 0.01
C SER A 54 -13.57 -0.52 -1.24
N GLY A 55 -14.62 -0.14 -1.97
CA GLY A 55 -14.48 0.73 -3.16
C GLY A 55 -13.80 2.07 -2.90
N TRP A 56 -13.84 2.57 -1.66
CA TRP A 56 -13.31 3.88 -1.24
C TRP A 56 -11.78 3.94 -1.21
N VAL A 57 -11.14 2.79 -1.03
CA VAL A 57 -9.68 2.65 -1.00
C VAL A 57 -9.21 1.85 -2.20
N ARG A 58 -9.89 0.73 -2.51
CA ARG A 58 -9.46 -0.19 -3.55
C ARG A 58 -9.46 0.44 -4.94
N GLY A 59 -10.44 1.28 -5.27
CA GLY A 59 -10.48 2.00 -6.55
C GLY A 59 -9.27 2.92 -6.71
N SER A 60 -9.03 3.79 -5.72
CA SER A 60 -7.88 4.69 -5.68
C SER A 60 -6.54 3.95 -5.72
N TRP A 61 -6.45 2.80 -5.04
CA TRP A 61 -5.27 1.94 -5.06
C TRP A 61 -5.00 1.37 -6.45
N LEU A 62 -6.03 0.85 -7.13
CA LEU A 62 -5.89 0.31 -8.49
C LEU A 62 -5.50 1.39 -9.50
N GLU A 63 -6.07 2.59 -9.37
CA GLU A 63 -5.66 3.77 -10.16
C GLU A 63 -4.18 4.08 -9.94
N PHE A 64 -3.75 4.22 -8.67
CA PHE A 64 -2.36 4.48 -8.32
C PHE A 64 -1.40 3.41 -8.85
N TYR A 65 -1.79 2.14 -8.69
CA TYR A 65 -1.00 1.01 -9.16
C TYR A 65 -0.81 1.04 -10.69
N GLY A 66 -1.91 1.15 -11.44
CA GLY A 66 -1.88 1.09 -12.90
C GLY A 66 -1.18 2.29 -13.52
N ASP A 67 -1.42 3.48 -12.97
CA ASP A 67 -0.92 4.71 -13.57
C ASP A 67 0.54 5.00 -13.22
N PHE A 68 0.96 4.64 -12.00
CA PHE A 68 2.27 4.97 -11.46
C PHE A 68 3.10 3.74 -11.08
N LEU A 69 2.65 2.94 -10.11
CA LEU A 69 3.51 1.92 -9.49
C LEU A 69 3.99 0.87 -10.50
N ASN A 70 3.13 0.44 -11.42
CA ASN A 70 3.49 -0.56 -12.43
C ASN A 70 4.55 -0.04 -13.43
N LYS A 71 4.63 1.28 -13.63
CA LYS A 71 5.57 1.93 -14.56
C LYS A 71 6.85 2.40 -13.88
N ALA A 72 6.79 2.68 -12.58
CA ALA A 72 7.86 3.33 -11.83
C ALA A 72 8.12 2.64 -10.47
N ARG A 73 8.30 1.31 -10.49
CA ARG A 73 8.47 0.47 -9.28
C ARG A 73 9.58 0.92 -8.33
N ASN A 74 10.64 1.51 -8.88
CA ASN A 74 11.83 1.97 -8.12
C ASN A 74 11.86 3.49 -7.90
N ALA A 75 10.75 4.20 -8.14
CA ALA A 75 10.70 5.63 -7.86
C ALA A 75 10.88 5.90 -6.37
N ALA A 76 11.62 6.96 -6.04
CA ALA A 76 11.78 7.39 -4.66
C ALA A 76 10.42 7.79 -4.06
N GLU A 77 10.22 7.43 -2.79
CA GLU A 77 9.03 7.84 -2.05
C GLU A 77 9.01 9.38 -1.90
N PRO A 78 7.90 10.06 -2.22
CA PRO A 78 7.75 11.48 -1.94
C PRO A 78 7.84 11.79 -0.43
N ASP A 79 8.19 13.03 -0.09
CA ASP A 79 8.18 13.47 1.30
C ASP A 79 6.74 13.47 1.84
N LYS A 80 6.53 12.75 2.95
CA LYS A 80 5.21 12.59 3.59
C LYS A 80 4.61 13.92 4.02
N THR A 81 5.40 14.83 4.59
CA THR A 81 4.87 16.11 5.11
C THR A 81 4.43 17.03 3.98
N ARG A 82 5.26 17.15 2.94
CA ARG A 82 4.96 17.93 1.74
C ARG A 82 3.75 17.38 1.00
N THR A 83 3.70 16.05 0.80
CA THR A 83 2.59 15.38 0.12
C THR A 83 1.28 15.54 0.90
N ALA A 84 1.30 15.40 2.22
CA ALA A 84 0.12 15.60 3.07
C ALA A 84 -0.38 17.06 3.01
N GLN A 85 0.54 18.03 3.02
CA GLN A 85 0.19 19.44 2.89
C GLN A 85 -0.42 19.75 1.52
N ALA A 86 0.20 19.26 0.43
CA ALA A 86 -0.34 19.41 -0.93
C ALA A 86 -1.73 18.78 -1.08
N SER A 87 -1.97 17.64 -0.43
CA SER A 87 -3.29 16.97 -0.42
C SER A 87 -4.33 17.79 0.32
N LYS A 88 -3.99 18.33 1.49
CA LYS A 88 -4.87 19.21 2.26
C LYS A 88 -5.22 20.47 1.46
N ASP A 89 -4.24 21.09 0.81
CA ASP A 89 -4.44 22.28 -0.01
C ASP A 89 -5.30 21.97 -1.25
N ALA A 90 -5.09 20.82 -1.89
CA ALA A 90 -5.89 20.35 -3.01
C ALA A 90 -7.38 20.16 -2.63
N ILE A 91 -7.65 19.56 -1.46
CA ILE A 91 -9.01 19.41 -0.94
C ILE A 91 -9.63 20.77 -0.65
N ASN A 92 -8.93 21.64 0.08
CA ASN A 92 -9.46 22.94 0.50
C ASN A 92 -9.71 23.89 -0.67
N SER A 93 -8.85 23.83 -1.70
CA SER A 93 -9.00 24.63 -2.93
C SER A 93 -9.92 24.00 -3.97
N ARG A 94 -10.45 22.79 -3.71
CA ARG A 94 -11.22 22.00 -4.69
C ARG A 94 -10.48 21.84 -6.03
N SER A 95 -9.18 21.52 -5.94
CA SER A 95 -8.28 21.43 -7.08
C SER A 95 -8.79 20.46 -8.15
N GLN A 96 -9.12 21.00 -9.33
CA GLN A 96 -9.56 20.22 -10.47
C GLN A 96 -8.47 19.27 -10.99
N LYS A 97 -7.18 19.56 -10.72
CA LYS A 97 -6.08 18.65 -11.06
C LYS A 97 -6.28 17.27 -10.43
N PHE A 98 -6.79 17.21 -9.20
CA PHE A 98 -6.84 15.97 -8.42
C PHE A 98 -8.24 15.47 -8.09
N LEU A 99 -9.31 16.25 -8.30
CA LEU A 99 -10.67 15.89 -7.86
C LEU A 99 -11.62 15.48 -8.99
N VAL A 100 -11.25 15.68 -10.26
CA VAL A 100 -12.09 15.23 -11.37
C VAL A 100 -12.03 13.70 -11.51
N TYR A 101 -13.10 13.09 -12.04
CA TYR A 101 -13.20 11.61 -12.13
C TYR A 101 -12.10 11.00 -13.01
N HIS A 102 -11.70 11.68 -14.09
CA HIS A 102 -10.60 11.28 -14.97
C HIS A 102 -9.68 12.48 -15.26
N PRO A 103 -8.72 12.77 -14.38
CA PRO A 103 -7.81 13.88 -14.62
C PRO A 103 -6.82 13.53 -15.72
N ASP A 104 -6.34 14.55 -16.45
CA ASP A 104 -5.18 14.40 -17.31
C ASP A 104 -3.92 14.23 -16.45
N LYS A 105 -3.21 13.12 -16.69
CA LYS A 105 -2.04 12.67 -15.93
C LYS A 105 -0.74 12.76 -16.72
N THR A 106 -0.76 13.32 -17.93
CA THR A 106 0.38 13.29 -18.87
C THR A 106 1.68 13.81 -18.27
N ASN A 107 1.62 14.80 -17.37
CA ASN A 107 2.79 15.42 -16.73
C ASN A 107 2.81 15.25 -15.21
N TRP A 108 2.21 14.18 -14.69
CA TRP A 108 2.19 13.94 -13.25
C TRP A 108 3.53 13.44 -12.73
N SER A 109 3.97 14.04 -11.63
CA SER A 109 5.08 13.56 -10.83
C SER A 109 4.66 12.39 -9.93
N ALA A 110 5.64 11.70 -9.34
CA ALA A 110 5.37 10.70 -8.30
C ALA A 110 4.50 11.30 -7.18
N GLU A 111 4.83 12.51 -6.72
CA GLU A 111 4.06 13.21 -5.69
C GLU A 111 2.62 13.46 -6.12
N ASP A 112 2.36 13.83 -7.38
CA ASP A 112 1.00 14.04 -7.88
C ASP A 112 0.13 12.79 -7.79
N HIS A 113 0.70 11.61 -8.09
CA HIS A 113 -0.02 10.34 -7.93
C HIS A 113 -0.33 10.03 -6.46
N HIS A 114 0.58 10.35 -5.53
CA HIS A 114 0.33 10.16 -4.09
C HIS A 114 -0.73 11.14 -3.59
N VAL A 115 -0.66 12.41 -4.00
CA VAL A 115 -1.68 13.42 -3.70
C VAL A 115 -3.05 12.98 -4.22
N ARG A 116 -3.14 12.49 -5.46
CA ARG A 116 -4.40 11.98 -6.03
C ARG A 116 -5.00 10.84 -5.19
N PHE A 117 -4.18 9.87 -4.80
CA PHE A 117 -4.64 8.79 -3.93
C PHE A 117 -5.21 9.33 -2.62
N ILE A 118 -4.43 10.16 -1.91
CA ILE A 118 -4.81 10.70 -0.59
C ILE A 118 -6.08 11.54 -0.67
N VAL A 119 -6.14 12.46 -1.64
CA VAL A 119 -7.27 13.36 -1.86
C VAL A 119 -8.56 12.58 -2.11
N THR A 120 -8.50 11.56 -2.98
CA THR A 120 -9.68 10.76 -3.34
C THR A 120 -10.17 9.95 -2.14
N VAL A 121 -9.27 9.25 -1.45
CA VAL A 121 -9.62 8.46 -0.25
C VAL A 121 -10.26 9.35 0.81
N ILE A 122 -9.72 10.53 1.09
CA ILE A 122 -10.28 11.41 2.12
C ILE A 122 -11.66 11.93 1.72
N GLN A 123 -11.85 12.38 0.48
CA GLN A 123 -13.15 12.89 0.01
C GLN A 123 -14.25 11.83 0.10
N ASP A 124 -13.97 10.63 -0.42
CA ASP A 124 -14.93 9.53 -0.39
C ASP A 124 -15.30 9.12 1.04
N ASN A 125 -14.31 9.13 1.94
CA ASN A 125 -14.52 8.78 3.35
C ASN A 125 -15.21 9.89 4.15
N MET A 126 -15.05 11.16 3.77
CA MET A 126 -15.86 12.26 4.31
C MET A 126 -17.34 12.12 3.90
N LEU A 127 -17.62 11.71 2.66
CA LEU A 127 -18.99 11.45 2.19
C LEU A 127 -19.65 10.27 2.94
N LYS A 128 -18.85 9.33 3.45
CA LYS A 128 -19.31 8.20 4.28
C LYS A 128 -19.22 8.43 5.78
N SER A 129 -18.91 9.66 6.20
CA SER A 129 -18.83 10.04 7.62
C SER A 129 -17.80 9.25 8.42
N LEU A 130 -16.76 8.71 7.78
CA LEU A 130 -15.59 8.21 8.52
C LEU A 130 -14.90 9.38 9.24
N TRP A 131 -14.81 10.52 8.55
CA TRP A 131 -14.41 11.80 9.12
C TRP A 131 -15.50 12.83 8.89
N SER A 132 -15.82 13.60 9.93
CA SER A 132 -16.69 14.77 9.79
C SER A 132 -15.93 15.96 9.20
N GLU A 133 -16.65 16.92 8.59
CA GLU A 133 -16.02 18.17 8.15
C GLU A 133 -15.33 18.93 9.29
N SER A 134 -15.90 18.90 10.50
CA SER A 134 -15.27 19.53 11.67
C SER A 134 -13.96 18.85 12.04
N GLU A 135 -13.90 17.53 11.92
CA GLU A 135 -12.66 16.79 12.20
C GLU A 135 -11.62 17.09 11.12
N TRP A 136 -12.00 17.09 9.84
CA TRP A 136 -11.14 17.50 8.74
C TRP A 136 -10.54 18.91 8.96
N LYS A 137 -11.37 19.89 9.33
CA LYS A 137 -10.91 21.27 9.60
C LYS A 137 -9.86 21.34 10.70
N LYS A 138 -9.96 20.48 11.72
CA LYS A 138 -9.04 20.47 12.88
C LYS A 138 -7.79 19.64 12.64
N LYS A 139 -7.93 18.47 11.99
CA LYS A 139 -6.91 17.42 11.92
C LYS A 139 -6.50 17.07 10.48
N GLY A 140 -6.88 17.86 9.48
CA GLY A 140 -6.74 17.46 8.08
C GLY A 140 -5.33 17.09 7.64
N ILE A 141 -4.29 17.71 8.23
CA ILE A 141 -2.91 17.34 7.94
C ILE A 141 -2.55 15.96 8.51
N ASP A 142 -3.02 15.64 9.71
CA ASP A 142 -2.76 14.35 10.36
C ASP A 142 -3.54 13.23 9.66
N ILE A 143 -4.78 13.50 9.25
CA ILE A 143 -5.56 12.60 8.41
C ILE A 143 -4.83 12.32 7.09
N ALA A 144 -4.33 13.36 6.42
CA ALA A 144 -3.58 13.19 5.16
C ALA A 144 -2.29 12.37 5.36
N LYS A 145 -1.57 12.56 6.48
CA LYS A 145 -0.42 11.72 6.83
C LYS A 145 -0.82 10.27 7.12
N ALA A 146 -1.93 10.04 7.81
CA ALA A 146 -2.44 8.70 8.08
C ALA A 146 -2.80 7.96 6.77
N VAL A 147 -3.43 8.64 5.82
CA VAL A 147 -3.75 8.05 4.51
C VAL A 147 -2.50 7.83 3.66
N PHE A 148 -1.47 8.68 3.79
CA PHE A 148 -0.16 8.41 3.19
C PHE A 148 0.44 7.09 3.73
N GLU A 149 0.37 6.84 5.04
CA GLU A 149 0.83 5.57 5.62
C GLU A 149 0.02 4.37 5.12
N VAL A 150 -1.29 4.52 4.93
CA VAL A 150 -2.13 3.50 4.28
C VAL A 150 -1.61 3.15 2.89
N LEU A 151 -1.22 4.15 2.10
CA LEU A 151 -0.64 3.91 0.77
C LEU A 151 0.69 3.14 0.88
N CYS A 152 1.57 3.51 1.81
CA CYS A 152 2.83 2.79 2.05
C CYS A 152 2.59 1.34 2.49
N PHE A 153 1.59 1.11 3.33
CA PHE A 153 1.16 -0.24 3.74
C PHE A 153 0.69 -1.05 2.54
N LEU A 154 -0.21 -0.52 1.72
CA LEU A 154 -0.72 -1.21 0.52
C LEU A 154 0.42 -1.58 -0.44
N LYS A 155 1.38 -0.69 -0.66
CA LYS A 155 2.58 -0.95 -1.47
C LYS A 155 3.38 -2.11 -0.89
N SER A 156 3.65 -2.08 0.41
CA SER A 156 4.43 -3.10 1.11
C SER A 156 3.75 -4.47 1.07
N SER A 157 2.46 -4.53 1.38
CA SER A 157 1.65 -5.75 1.34
C SER A 157 1.56 -6.33 -0.07
N TYR A 158 1.47 -5.49 -1.11
CA TYR A 158 1.49 -5.95 -2.49
C TYR A 158 2.85 -6.57 -2.88
N TYR A 159 3.97 -5.93 -2.53
CA TYR A 159 5.29 -6.47 -2.81
C TYR A 159 5.53 -7.82 -2.13
N VAL A 160 4.99 -8.04 -0.92
CA VAL A 160 5.06 -9.34 -0.25
C VAL A 160 4.37 -10.43 -1.07
N VAL A 161 3.20 -10.14 -1.65
CA VAL A 161 2.44 -11.08 -2.48
C VAL A 161 3.13 -11.36 -3.81
N GLU A 162 3.65 -10.35 -4.49
CA GLU A 162 4.37 -10.54 -5.77
C GLU A 162 5.69 -11.30 -5.61
N LEU A 163 6.41 -11.10 -4.50
CA LEU A 163 7.66 -11.83 -4.24
C LEU A 163 7.41 -13.30 -3.87
N HIS A 164 6.20 -13.65 -3.40
CA HIS A 164 5.83 -15.01 -3.01
C HIS A 164 4.44 -15.35 -3.57
N PRO A 165 4.29 -15.46 -4.91
CA PRO A 165 3.02 -15.79 -5.50
C PRO A 165 2.57 -17.17 -4.98
N PRO A 166 1.26 -17.39 -4.75
CA PRO A 166 0.77 -18.70 -4.33
C PRO A 166 1.23 -19.77 -5.33
N SER A 167 2.05 -20.71 -4.87
CA SER A 167 2.42 -21.87 -5.68
C SER A 167 1.23 -22.82 -5.72
N TYR A 168 0.57 -22.91 -6.87
CA TYR A 168 -0.43 -23.93 -7.10
C TYR A 168 0.31 -25.21 -7.53
N SER A 169 0.50 -26.13 -6.59
CA SER A 169 0.86 -27.51 -6.94
C SER A 169 -0.33 -28.15 -7.64
N GLN A 170 -0.16 -28.56 -8.90
CA GLN A 170 -1.11 -29.42 -9.60
C GLN A 170 -1.03 -30.86 -9.10
#